data_AF-A0AAE1N9F1-F1
#
_entry.id   AF-A0AAE1N9F1-F1
#
_cell.length_a   1.000
_cell.length_b   1.000
_cell.length_c   1.000
_cell.angle_alpha   90.00
_cell.angle_beta   90.00
_cell.angle_gamma   90.00
#
_symmetry.space_group_name_H-M   'P 1'
#
loop_
_entity.id
_entity.type
_entity.pdbx_description
1 polymer ?
#
loop_
_entity_poly.entity_id
_entity_poly.type
_entity_poly.pdbx_seq_one_letter_code
_entity_poly.pdbx_strand_id
1 'polypeptide(L)'
;MTEQHSEGCKRLLSLMGVPVIEAPSEAEAQCAALCKSGKVYAVASEDMDSLTFGAPIFLRHLMVSGSKKVPVMEFEVAKILEDLNLTMDQFIDLCILSGCDYCESIRGIGGKTALKLINQHSCIENILKNINREVMLIQSFK
;
A
#
# COMPACT_ATOMS: atom_id res chain seq x y z
N MET A 1 -0.94 -9.34 -17.57
CA MET A 1 -2.08 -8.83 -18.36
C MET A 1 -1.52 -8.24 -19.65
N THR A 2 -2.06 -8.56 -20.83
CA THR A 2 -1.57 -7.97 -22.10
C THR A 2 -2.33 -6.67 -22.39
N GLU A 3 -1.75 -5.78 -23.19
CA GLU A 3 -2.43 -4.54 -23.62
C GLU A 3 -3.77 -4.85 -24.31
N GLN A 4 -3.82 -5.93 -25.11
CA GLN A 4 -5.04 -6.39 -25.75
C GLN A 4 -6.14 -6.78 -24.74
N HIS A 5 -5.78 -7.42 -23.62
CA HIS A 5 -6.75 -7.72 -22.56
C HIS A 5 -7.27 -6.45 -21.90
N SER A 6 -6.39 -5.47 -21.63
CA SER A 6 -6.78 -4.19 -21.04
C SER A 6 -7.76 -3.44 -21.92
N GLU A 7 -7.46 -3.32 -23.22
CA GLU A 7 -8.33 -2.63 -24.17
C GLU A 7 -9.68 -3.33 -24.37
N GLY A 8 -9.67 -4.67 -24.43
CA GLY A 8 -10.90 -5.47 -24.47
C GLY A 8 -11.79 -5.22 -23.24
N CYS A 9 -11.20 -5.18 -22.05
CA CYS A 9 -11.91 -4.88 -20.81
C CYS A 9 -12.46 -3.45 -20.78
N LYS A 10 -11.67 -2.45 -21.18
CA LYS A 10 -12.12 -1.04 -21.26
C LYS A 10 -13.33 -0.89 -22.19
N ARG A 11 -13.28 -1.53 -23.35
CA ARG A 11 -14.40 -1.53 -24.31
C ARG A 11 -15.64 -2.20 -23.72
N LEU A 12 -15.48 -3.35 -23.07
CA LEU A 12 -16.59 -4.06 -22.42
C LEU A 12 -17.25 -3.20 -21.34
N LEU A 13 -16.45 -2.61 -20.44
CA LEU A 13 -16.93 -1.75 -19.37
C LEU A 13 -17.67 -0.52 -19.92
N SER A 14 -17.13 0.08 -20.98
CA SER A 14 -17.77 1.21 -21.67
C SER A 14 -19.14 0.81 -22.24
N LEU A 15 -19.26 -0.37 -22.85
CA LEU A 15 -20.53 -0.90 -23.36
C LEU A 15 -21.54 -1.21 -22.25
N MET A 16 -21.06 -1.55 -21.05
CA MET A 16 -21.88 -1.76 -19.85
C MET A 16 -22.27 -0.46 -19.15
N GLY A 17 -21.78 0.70 -19.62
CA GLY A 17 -22.01 2.00 -18.98
C GLY A 17 -21.20 2.23 -17.70
N VAL A 18 -20.13 1.44 -17.48
CA VAL A 18 -19.23 1.59 -16.33
C VAL A 18 -18.10 2.56 -16.71
N PRO A 19 -17.90 3.66 -15.96
CA PRO A 19 -16.83 4.61 -16.25
C PRO A 19 -15.45 4.00 -15.97
N VAL A 20 -14.49 4.27 -16.84
CA VAL A 20 -13.09 3.87 -16.69
C VAL A 20 -12.20 5.10 -16.74
N ILE A 21 -11.22 5.16 -15.84
CA ILE A 21 -10.22 6.22 -15.78
C ILE A 21 -8.86 5.57 -15.99
N GLU A 22 -8.07 6.10 -16.92
CA GLU A 22 -6.68 5.72 -17.08
C GLU A 22 -5.80 6.55 -16.14
N ALA A 23 -5.06 5.87 -15.27
CA ALA A 23 -4.09 6.52 -14.41
C ALA A 23 -2.84 6.93 -15.21
N PRO A 24 -2.19 8.05 -14.88
CA PRO A 24 -0.94 8.46 -15.54
C PRO A 24 0.25 7.55 -15.18
N SER A 25 0.14 6.83 -14.07
CA SER A 25 1.12 5.87 -13.56
C SER A 25 0.36 4.77 -12.82
N GLU A 26 0.49 4.66 -11.50
CA GLU A 26 -0.16 3.60 -10.72
C GLU A 26 -1.65 3.85 -10.48
N ALA A 27 -2.43 2.79 -10.62
CA ALA A 27 -3.88 2.84 -10.47
C ALA A 27 -4.27 3.06 -9.00
N GLU A 28 -3.52 2.46 -8.08
CA GLU A 28 -3.64 2.57 -6.62
C GLU A 28 -3.53 4.03 -6.18
N ALA A 29 -2.52 4.75 -6.67
CA ALA A 29 -2.29 6.16 -6.39
C ALA A 29 -3.45 7.03 -6.92
N GLN A 30 -3.90 6.77 -8.15
CA GLN A 30 -5.03 7.48 -8.75
C GLN A 30 -6.34 7.23 -7.97
N CYS A 31 -6.61 5.98 -7.58
CA CYS A 31 -7.76 5.60 -6.77
C CYS A 31 -7.73 6.25 -5.39
N ALA A 32 -6.57 6.26 -4.72
CA ALA A 32 -6.39 6.95 -3.44
C ALA A 32 -6.68 8.45 -3.57
N ALA A 33 -6.21 9.11 -4.63
CA ALA A 33 -6.49 10.52 -4.89
C ALA A 33 -7.99 10.80 -5.15
N LEU A 34 -8.68 9.93 -5.89
CA LEU A 34 -10.13 10.03 -6.09
C LEU A 34 -10.90 9.89 -4.76
N CYS A 35 -10.47 8.95 -3.91
CA CYS A 35 -11.07 8.74 -2.59
C CYS A 35 -10.83 9.95 -1.67
N LYS A 36 -9.59 10.46 -1.59
CA LYS A 36 -9.26 11.69 -0.84
C LYS A 36 -10.05 12.92 -1.28
N SER A 37 -10.34 13.04 -2.58
CA SER A 37 -11.13 14.15 -3.12
C SER A 37 -12.64 13.99 -2.95
N GLY A 38 -13.10 12.91 -2.31
CA GLY A 38 -14.52 12.66 -2.04
C GLY A 38 -15.33 12.24 -3.28
N LYS A 39 -14.66 11.86 -4.37
CA LYS A 39 -15.32 11.42 -5.61
C LYS A 39 -15.82 9.96 -5.54
N VAL A 40 -15.20 9.17 -4.67
CA VAL A 40 -15.56 7.76 -4.40
C VAL A 40 -15.52 7.50 -2.90
N TYR A 41 -16.26 6.48 -2.45
CA TYR A 41 -16.33 6.10 -1.03
C TYR A 41 -15.05 5.41 -0.53
N ALA A 42 -14.55 4.44 -1.30
CA ALA A 42 -13.41 3.62 -0.91
C ALA A 42 -12.64 3.11 -2.14
N VAL A 43 -11.40 2.68 -1.92
CA VAL A 43 -10.60 1.97 -2.92
C VAL A 43 -10.75 0.46 -2.70
N ALA A 44 -11.16 -0.28 -3.74
CA ALA A 44 -11.28 -1.73 -3.67
C ALA A 44 -10.10 -2.40 -4.39
N SER A 45 -9.24 -3.08 -3.66
CA SER A 45 -8.11 -3.84 -4.21
C SER A 45 -7.73 -4.99 -3.29
N GLU A 46 -6.93 -5.92 -3.82
CA GLU A 46 -6.19 -6.88 -2.98
C GLU A 46 -4.81 -6.36 -2.59
N ASP A 47 -4.33 -5.35 -3.31
CA ASP A 47 -3.07 -4.68 -3.04
C ASP A 47 -3.26 -3.54 -2.04
N MET A 48 -2.50 -3.59 -0.95
CA MET A 48 -2.62 -2.67 0.17
C MET A 48 -1.82 -1.37 -0.02
N ASP A 49 -1.07 -1.22 -1.13
CA ASP A 49 -0.29 -0.01 -1.40
C ASP A 49 -1.16 1.25 -1.56
N SER A 50 -2.45 1.08 -1.88
CA SER A 50 -3.42 2.19 -1.83
C SER A 50 -3.49 2.87 -0.45
N LEU A 51 -3.23 2.14 0.64
CA LEU A 51 -3.15 2.70 1.99
C LEU A 51 -1.94 3.62 2.15
N THR A 52 -0.78 3.28 1.57
CA THR A 52 0.45 4.10 1.66
C THR A 52 0.33 5.37 0.81
N PHE A 53 -0.44 5.33 -0.29
CA PHE A 53 -0.89 6.53 -0.99
C PHE A 53 -1.94 7.36 -0.21
N GLY A 54 -2.41 6.85 0.93
CA GLY A 54 -3.30 7.53 1.87
C GLY A 54 -4.79 7.44 1.51
N ALA A 55 -5.23 6.40 0.82
CA ALA A 55 -6.65 6.16 0.59
C ALA A 55 -7.41 6.13 1.94
N PRO A 56 -8.38 7.03 2.20
CA PRO A 56 -9.05 7.10 3.51
C PRO A 56 -9.73 5.78 3.93
N ILE A 57 -10.37 5.12 2.98
CA ILE A 57 -11.07 3.84 3.16
C ILE A 57 -10.61 2.86 2.08
N PHE A 58 -10.24 1.66 2.49
CA PHE A 58 -9.78 0.56 1.64
C PHE A 58 -10.62 -0.70 1.87
N LEU A 59 -11.05 -1.34 0.79
CA LEU A 59 -11.86 -2.55 0.80
C LEU A 59 -11.09 -3.71 0.18
N ARG A 60 -10.96 -4.80 0.95
CA ARG A 60 -10.36 -6.05 0.51
C ARG A 60 -11.40 -7.14 0.37
N HIS A 61 -11.17 -8.07 -0.56
CA HIS A 61 -12.06 -9.18 -0.92
C HIS A 61 -13.34 -8.79 -1.65
N LEU A 62 -13.48 -7.55 -2.11
CA LEU A 62 -14.66 -7.13 -2.88
C LEU A 62 -14.74 -7.81 -4.25
N MET A 63 -13.60 -8.09 -4.88
CA MET A 63 -13.51 -8.74 -6.20
C MET A 63 -13.46 -10.27 -6.12
N VAL A 64 -13.54 -10.84 -4.92
CA VAL A 64 -13.49 -12.29 -4.73
C VAL A 64 -14.82 -12.91 -5.15
N SER A 65 -14.76 -14.04 -5.87
CA SER A 65 -15.97 -14.76 -6.31
C SER A 65 -16.86 -15.12 -5.12
N GLY A 66 -18.17 -14.89 -5.26
CA GLY A 66 -19.18 -15.16 -4.24
C GLY A 66 -19.24 -16.63 -3.78
N SER A 67 -18.66 -17.56 -4.55
CA SER A 67 -18.54 -18.97 -4.15
C SER A 67 -17.56 -19.19 -3.00
N LYS A 68 -16.56 -18.31 -2.81
CA LYS A 68 -15.54 -18.46 -1.77
C LYS A 68 -15.99 -17.98 -0.38
N LYS A 69 -17.17 -17.34 -0.26
CA LYS A 69 -17.78 -16.85 1.00
C LYS A 69 -16.80 -16.13 1.94
N VAL A 70 -15.85 -15.38 1.39
CA VAL A 70 -14.90 -14.58 2.18
C VAL A 70 -15.56 -13.23 2.47
N PRO A 71 -15.60 -12.75 3.73
CA PRO A 71 -16.17 -11.44 4.04
C PRO A 71 -15.30 -10.33 3.46
N VAL A 72 -15.97 -9.27 2.99
CA VAL A 72 -15.31 -8.01 2.62
C VAL A 72 -14.73 -7.39 3.89
N MET A 73 -13.46 -6.99 3.82
CA MET A 73 -12.78 -6.31 4.93
C MET A 73 -12.62 -4.84 4.60
N GLU A 74 -12.92 -3.98 5.57
CA GLU A 74 -12.79 -2.53 5.46
C GLU A 74 -11.70 -2.04 6.40
N PHE A 75 -10.83 -1.19 5.85
CA PHE A 75 -9.71 -0.59 6.56
C PHE A 75 -9.79 0.92 6.42
N GLU A 76 -9.81 1.63 7.55
CA GLU A 76 -9.76 3.09 7.59
C GLU A 76 -8.35 3.52 7.98
N VAL A 77 -7.69 4.33 7.15
CA VAL A 77 -6.33 4.80 7.42
C VAL A 77 -6.26 5.57 8.74
N ALA A 78 -7.29 6.38 9.05
CA ALA A 78 -7.32 7.13 10.31
C ALA A 78 -7.26 6.20 11.54
N LYS A 79 -8.01 5.10 11.54
CA LYS A 79 -8.01 4.10 12.63
C LYS A 79 -6.69 3.36 12.70
N ILE A 80 -6.10 2.99 11.55
CA ILE A 80 -4.79 2.34 11.51
C ILE A 80 -3.71 3.24 12.14
N LEU A 81 -3.70 4.52 11.76
CA LEU A 81 -2.75 5.49 12.29
C LEU A 81 -2.94 5.73 13.80
N GLU A 82 -4.20 5.79 14.25
CA GLU A 82 -4.54 5.92 15.67
C GLU A 82 -4.09 4.68 16.47
N ASP A 83 -4.43 3.47 16.02
CA ASP A 83 -4.10 2.20 16.68
C ASP A 83 -2.59 1.97 16.78
N LEU A 84 -1.84 2.39 15.75
CA LEU A 84 -0.38 2.29 15.72
C LEU A 84 0.31 3.50 16.36
N ASN A 85 -0.43 4.55 16.67
CA ASN A 85 0.09 5.86 17.12
C ASN A 85 1.18 6.41 16.19
N LEU A 86 0.90 6.41 14.88
CA LEU A 86 1.82 6.87 13.84
C LEU A 86 1.23 8.05 13.05
N THR A 87 2.10 8.90 12.53
CA THR A 87 1.74 9.81 11.44
C THR A 87 1.70 9.08 10.09
N MET A 88 1.09 9.70 9.07
CA MET A 88 1.10 9.14 7.72
C MET A 88 2.52 8.93 7.18
N ASP A 89 3.43 9.88 7.42
CA ASP A 89 4.82 9.77 6.98
C ASP A 89 5.54 8.60 7.67
N GLN A 90 5.30 8.42 8.97
CA GLN A 90 5.82 7.29 9.74
C GLN A 90 5.26 5.95 9.27
N PHE A 91 3.99 5.93 8.86
CA PHE A 91 3.36 4.75 8.30
C PHE A 91 3.96 4.39 6.93
N ILE A 92 4.23 5.38 6.08
CA ILE A 92 4.95 5.16 4.82
C ILE A 92 6.34 4.58 5.09
N ASP A 93 7.09 5.18 6.01
CA ASP A 93 8.41 4.69 6.41
C ASP A 93 8.36 3.24 6.95
N LEU A 94 7.33 2.92 7.75
CA LEU A 94 7.07 1.57 8.23
C LEU A 94 6.87 0.59 7.06
N CYS A 95 6.07 0.95 6.06
CA CYS A 95 5.81 0.11 4.89
C CYS A 95 7.09 -0.10 4.07
N ILE A 96 7.87 0.96 3.84
CA ILE A 96 9.17 0.88 3.15
C ILE A 96 10.11 -0.10 3.87
N LEU A 97 10.23 0.02 5.20
CA LEU A 97 11.07 -0.86 6.01
C LEU A 97 10.57 -2.30 6.08
N SER A 98 9.24 -2.49 5.95
CA SER A 98 8.62 -3.82 5.93
C SER A 98 8.81 -4.53 4.59
N GLY A 99 9.18 -3.79 3.55
CA GLY A 99 9.31 -4.23 2.17
C GLY A 99 8.22 -3.62 1.29
N CYS A 100 8.62 -3.03 0.16
CA CYS A 100 7.74 -2.49 -0.86
C CYS A 100 8.36 -2.75 -2.25
N ASP A 101 7.58 -2.54 -3.31
CA ASP A 101 8.01 -2.83 -4.69
C ASP A 101 8.92 -1.74 -5.28
N TYR A 102 9.09 -0.60 -4.60
CA TYR A 102 9.86 0.54 -5.09
C TYR A 102 11.35 0.52 -4.74
N CYS A 103 11.75 -0.20 -3.70
CA CYS A 103 13.14 -0.24 -3.24
C CYS A 103 13.48 -1.51 -2.47
N GLU A 104 14.79 -1.79 -2.31
CA GLU A 104 15.25 -2.95 -1.56
C GLU A 104 14.96 -2.84 -0.05
N SER A 105 14.53 -3.95 0.55
CA SER A 105 14.32 -4.05 1.99
C SER A 105 15.63 -4.23 2.77
N ILE A 106 15.69 -3.74 4.00
CA ILE A 106 16.84 -3.97 4.89
C ILE A 106 16.77 -5.38 5.48
N ARG A 107 17.81 -6.19 5.22
CA ARG A 107 17.89 -7.57 5.71
C ARG A 107 17.75 -7.63 7.24
N GLY A 108 16.88 -8.52 7.71
CA GLY A 108 16.63 -8.71 9.15
C GLY A 108 15.62 -7.72 9.75
N ILE A 109 15.12 -6.77 8.97
CA ILE A 109 14.01 -5.91 9.33
C ILE A 109 12.76 -6.41 8.61
N GLY A 110 11.76 -6.82 9.37
CA GLY A 110 10.40 -7.08 8.87
C GLY A 110 9.38 -6.29 9.69
N GLY A 111 8.09 -6.42 9.40
CA GLY A 111 7.06 -5.51 9.93
C GLY A 111 7.07 -5.27 11.45
N LYS A 112 7.27 -6.30 12.27
CA LYS A 112 7.35 -6.14 13.74
C LYS A 112 8.59 -5.34 14.19
N THR A 113 9.74 -5.61 13.57
CA THR A 113 11.00 -4.92 13.86
C THR A 113 10.93 -3.48 13.34
N ALA A 114 10.39 -3.28 12.13
CA ALA A 114 10.18 -1.98 11.53
C ALA A 114 9.31 -1.08 12.42
N LEU A 115 8.17 -1.59 12.90
CA LEU A 115 7.28 -0.85 13.80
C LEU A 115 7.96 -0.44 15.10
N LYS A 116 8.77 -1.33 15.69
CA LYS A 116 9.55 -1.00 16.89
C LYS A 116 10.55 0.12 16.60
N LEU A 117 11.27 0.04 15.48
CA LEU A 117 12.27 1.03 15.10
C LEU A 117 11.65 2.40 14.79
N ILE A 118 10.52 2.43 14.08
CA ILE A 118 9.79 3.68 13.80
C ILE A 118 9.28 4.33 15.08
N ASN A 119 8.73 3.55 16.01
CA ASN A 119 8.32 4.09 17.32
C ASN A 119 9.51 4.64 18.13
N GLN A 120 10.72 4.11 17.96
CA GLN A 120 11.91 4.55 18.69
C GLN A 120 12.62 5.75 18.04
N HIS A 121 12.62 5.83 16.71
CA HIS A 121 13.48 6.74 15.96
C HIS A 121 12.70 7.71 15.05
N SER A 122 11.38 7.52 14.93
CA SER A 122 10.42 8.34 14.19
C SER A 122 10.57 8.39 12.67
N CYS A 123 11.74 8.14 12.08
CA CYS A 123 11.93 8.11 10.64
C CYS A 123 13.09 7.20 10.23
N ILE A 124 13.11 6.80 8.96
CA ILE A 124 14.16 5.92 8.41
C ILE A 124 15.56 6.52 8.59
N GLU A 125 15.75 7.82 8.37
CA GLU A 125 17.07 8.46 8.45
C GLU A 125 17.67 8.36 9.86
N ASN A 126 16.84 8.47 10.89
CA ASN A 126 17.28 8.31 12.27
C ASN A 126 17.55 6.85 12.61
N ILE A 127 16.78 5.91 12.05
CA ILE A 127 17.02 4.47 12.20
C ILE A 127 18.40 4.12 11.64
N LEU A 128 18.72 4.58 10.43
CA LEU A 128 20.00 4.30 9.77
C LEU A 128 21.21 4.87 10.53
N LYS A 129 21.04 5.98 11.27
CA LYS A 129 22.10 6.55 12.12
C LYS A 129 22.34 5.73 13.40
N ASN A 130 21.34 5.02 13.90
CA ASN A 130 21.38 4.31 15.19
C ASN A 130 21.51 2.79 15.07
N ILE A 131 21.28 2.22 13.88
CA ILE A 131 21.54 0.81 13.63
C ILE A 131 23.05 0.58 13.51
N ASN A 132 23.57 -0.32 14.35
CA ASN A 132 24.95 -0.78 14.24
C ASN A 132 25.20 -1.39 12.85
N ARG A 133 26.26 -0.93 12.16
CA ARG A 133 26.64 -1.37 10.81
C ARG A 133 26.82 -2.88 10.65
N GLU A 134 26.91 -3.66 11.73
CA GLU A 134 26.95 -5.12 11.67
C GLU A 134 25.68 -5.74 11.05
N VAL A 135 24.51 -5.08 11.15
CA VAL A 135 23.29 -5.51 10.44
C VAL A 135 23.37 -5.17 8.94
N MET A 136 24.10 -4.11 8.57
CA MET A 136 24.34 -3.72 7.18
C MET A 136 25.48 -4.47 6.48
N LEU A 137 26.37 -5.13 7.23
CA LEU A 137 27.60 -5.76 6.68
C LEU A 137 27.39 -7.14 6.04
N ILE A 138 26.17 -7.67 5.95
CA ILE A 138 25.91 -8.92 5.21
C ILE A 138 25.65 -8.67 3.71
N GLN A 139 26.31 -7.66 3.12
CA GLN A 139 26.22 -7.32 1.69
C GLN A 139 27.60 -7.12 1.01
N SER A 140 28.60 -7.95 1.29
CA SER A 140 29.80 -8.01 0.41
C SER A 140 30.31 -9.40 0.05
N PHE A 141 29.57 -10.49 0.32
CA PHE A 141 29.93 -11.80 -0.21
C PHE A 141 28.70 -12.65 -0.53
N LYS A 142 28.18 -12.50 -1.75
CA LYS A 142 28.01 -13.60 -2.72
C LYS A 142 27.65 -13.05 -4.09
#